data_AF-A0A0K0Y7F1-F1
#
_entry.id   AF-A0A0K0Y7F1-F1
#
_cell.length_a   1.000
_cell.length_b   1.000
_cell.length_c   1.000
_cell.angle_alpha   90.00
_cell.angle_beta   90.00
_cell.angle_gamma   90.00
#
_symmetry.space_group_name_H-M   'P 1'
#
loop_
_entity.id
_entity.type
_entity.pdbx_description
1 polymer ?
#
loop_
_entity_poly.entity_id
_entity_poly.type
_entity_poly.pdbx_seq_one_letter_code
_entity_poly.pdbx_strand_id
1 'polypeptide(L)'
;MIFTDFLKALGQMDDRAFRRVLFLGLGLTVALLVGVYAAWLALVGNFTAGPITLPFVGEVTWIGSLLGWGGLGVIILASIFLMIPVASAITSFFLEDVADAVEAKHYPDLMPAPKVPFSEAIIDTITFFGFLIGANLLAIIAYGFLPFFAVPIFFLLNGYLLGREYFTVAALRREGRVRAKQMARAHRAEIWMAGVLMAIPLVIPLMNLFIPILGAATFTHLYHRIAARSVTR
;
A
#
# COMPACT_ATOMS: atom_id res chain seq x y z
N MET A 1 -4.94 -20.49 12.95
CA MET A 1 -4.21 -19.52 13.82
C MET A 1 -3.73 -18.37 12.95
N ILE A 2 -3.54 -17.16 13.46
CA ILE A 2 -3.13 -16.00 12.62
C ILE A 2 -1.81 -16.31 11.87
N PHE A 3 -0.88 -16.99 12.53
CA PHE A 3 0.39 -17.41 11.95
C PHE A 3 0.23 -18.41 10.78
N THR A 4 -0.77 -19.30 10.81
CA THR A 4 -1.03 -20.21 9.68
C THR A 4 -1.62 -19.49 8.47
N ASP A 5 -2.36 -18.39 8.66
CA ASP A 5 -2.91 -17.62 7.54
C ASP A 5 -1.80 -16.84 6.83
N PHE A 6 -0.87 -16.28 7.59
CA PHE A 6 0.34 -15.64 7.07
C PHE A 6 1.25 -16.64 6.32
N LEU A 7 1.47 -17.83 6.88
CA LEU A 7 2.24 -18.89 6.22
C LEU A 7 1.57 -19.40 4.94
N LYS A 8 0.23 -19.48 4.91
CA LYS A 8 -0.51 -19.79 3.68
C LYS A 8 -0.31 -18.72 2.61
N ALA A 9 -0.37 -17.45 2.99
CA ALA A 9 -0.11 -16.33 2.08
C ALA A 9 1.33 -16.37 1.51
N LEU A 10 2.32 -16.69 2.34
CA LEU A 10 3.72 -16.90 1.90
C LEU A 10 3.85 -18.09 0.93
N GLY A 11 3.17 -19.20 1.20
CA GLY A 11 3.13 -20.37 0.31
C GLY A 11 2.41 -20.13 -1.02
N GLN A 12 1.64 -19.03 -1.15
CA GLN A 12 0.93 -18.65 -2.37
C GLN A 12 1.70 -17.65 -3.25
N MET A 13 2.88 -17.19 -2.83
CA MET A 13 3.69 -16.25 -3.61
C MET A 13 4.03 -16.74 -5.02
N ASP A 14 4.06 -18.06 -5.23
CA ASP A 14 4.35 -18.69 -6.51
C ASP A 14 3.13 -18.74 -7.47
N ASP A 15 1.93 -18.32 -7.05
CA ASP A 15 0.74 -18.38 -7.88
C ASP A 15 0.80 -17.39 -9.06
N ARG A 16 0.21 -17.77 -10.20
CA ARG A 16 0.26 -16.97 -11.44
C ARG A 16 -0.41 -15.60 -11.25
N ALA A 17 -1.45 -15.53 -10.42
CA ALA A 17 -2.12 -14.29 -10.05
C ALA A 17 -1.19 -13.35 -9.26
N PHE A 18 -0.43 -13.88 -8.30
CA PHE A 18 0.50 -13.12 -7.47
C PHE A 18 1.65 -12.55 -8.31
N ARG A 19 2.22 -13.36 -9.21
CA ARG A 19 3.26 -12.90 -10.14
C ARG A 19 2.71 -11.84 -11.10
N ARG A 20 1.51 -12.03 -11.64
CA ARG A 20 0.87 -11.04 -12.54
C ARG A 20 0.70 -9.70 -11.84
N VAL A 21 0.21 -9.70 -10.60
CA VAL A 21 0.06 -8.52 -9.75
C VAL A 21 1.41 -7.83 -9.56
N LEU A 22 2.45 -8.58 -9.17
CA LEU A 22 3.79 -8.05 -8.95
C LEU A 22 4.38 -7.41 -10.21
N PHE A 23 4.33 -8.10 -11.35
CA PHE A 23 4.88 -7.60 -12.61
C PHE A 23 4.10 -6.41 -13.18
N LEU A 24 2.77 -6.39 -13.04
CA LEU A 24 1.96 -5.24 -13.43
C LEU A 24 2.22 -4.04 -12.52
N GLY A 25 2.33 -4.25 -11.20
CA GLY A 25 2.68 -3.18 -10.26
C GLY A 25 4.06 -2.59 -10.54
N LEU A 26 5.06 -3.46 -10.77
CA LEU A 26 6.40 -3.04 -11.15
C LEU A 26 6.41 -2.30 -12.49
N GLY A 27 5.75 -2.87 -13.51
CA GLY A 27 5.64 -2.29 -14.84
C GLY A 27 4.95 -0.93 -14.83
N LEU A 28 3.85 -0.78 -14.08
CA LEU A 28 3.14 0.49 -13.92
C LEU A 28 4.00 1.53 -13.20
N THR A 29 4.74 1.13 -12.16
CA THR A 29 5.67 2.02 -11.44
C THR A 29 6.74 2.55 -12.38
N VAL A 30 7.38 1.68 -13.16
CA VAL A 30 8.41 2.06 -14.15
C VAL A 30 7.80 2.94 -15.24
N ALA A 31 6.65 2.58 -15.79
CA ALA A 31 5.97 3.34 -16.84
C ALA A 31 5.60 4.75 -16.38
N LEU A 32 5.06 4.90 -15.16
CA LEU A 32 4.74 6.20 -14.59
C LEU A 32 5.99 7.03 -14.31
N LEU A 33 7.07 6.42 -13.79
CA LEU A 33 8.33 7.10 -13.57
C LEU A 33 8.93 7.64 -14.88
N VAL A 34 8.96 6.80 -15.92
CA VAL A 34 9.40 7.20 -17.26
C VAL A 34 8.49 8.28 -17.84
N GLY A 35 7.16 8.15 -17.69
CA GLY A 35 6.19 9.12 -18.18
C GLY A 35 6.33 10.50 -17.51
N VAL A 36 6.48 10.55 -16.19
CA VAL A 36 6.72 11.80 -15.44
C VAL A 36 8.07 12.40 -15.82
N TYR A 37 9.11 11.58 -15.95
CA TYR A 37 10.42 12.04 -16.39
C TYR A 37 10.37 12.62 -17.82
N ALA A 38 9.70 11.95 -18.76
CA ALA A 38 9.51 12.43 -20.12
C ALA A 38 8.67 13.72 -20.17
N ALA A 39 7.60 13.81 -19.37
CA ALA A 39 6.78 15.00 -19.26
C ALA A 39 7.57 16.19 -18.68
N TRP A 40 8.42 15.92 -17.68
CA TRP A 40 9.33 16.91 -17.13
C TRP A 40 10.33 17.41 -18.18
N LEU A 41 10.97 16.50 -18.93
CA LEU A 41 11.88 16.87 -20.02
C LEU A 41 11.19 17.69 -21.10
N ALA A 42 9.97 17.32 -21.49
CA ALA A 42 9.16 18.07 -22.44
C ALA A 42 8.82 19.47 -21.91
N LEU A 43 8.43 19.57 -20.64
CA LEU A 43 8.10 20.85 -20.00
C LEU A 43 9.32 21.76 -19.93
N VAL A 44 10.46 21.26 -19.45
CA VAL A 44 11.73 22.01 -19.43
C VAL A 44 12.15 22.43 -20.83
N GLY A 45 12.06 21.52 -21.81
CA GLY A 45 12.38 21.80 -23.22
C GLY A 45 11.56 22.94 -23.83
N ASN A 46 10.32 23.16 -23.38
CA ASN A 46 9.49 24.29 -23.80
C ASN A 46 9.91 25.63 -23.17
N PHE A 47 10.58 25.62 -22.01
CA PHE A 47 11.05 26.83 -21.32
C PHE A 47 12.54 27.14 -21.58
N THR A 48 13.32 26.19 -22.09
CA THR A 48 14.75 26.35 -22.36
C THR A 48 15.02 26.56 -23.86
N ALA A 49 14.65 27.72 -24.38
CA ALA A 49 15.13 28.18 -25.68
C ALA A 49 16.54 28.79 -25.52
N GLY A 50 17.57 27.93 -25.51
CA GLY A 50 18.98 28.31 -25.67
C GLY A 50 19.88 28.14 -24.42
N PRO A 51 21.21 28.02 -24.62
CA PRO A 51 22.18 27.94 -23.52
C PRO A 51 22.19 29.26 -22.74
N ILE A 52 21.97 29.18 -21.43
CA ILE A 52 22.07 30.33 -20.53
C ILE A 52 23.52 30.41 -20.04
N THR A 53 24.25 31.42 -20.51
CA THR A 53 25.58 31.76 -20.02
C THR A 53 25.46 32.58 -18.73
N LEU A 54 25.84 31.97 -17.61
CA LEU A 54 25.93 32.66 -16.32
C LEU A 54 27.33 33.28 -16.18
N PRO A 55 27.45 34.56 -15.78
CA PRO A 55 28.76 35.12 -15.46
C PRO A 55 29.35 34.31 -14.29
N PHE A 56 30.65 34.01 -14.35
CA PHE A 56 31.43 33.19 -13.39
C PHE A 56 31.30 31.65 -13.47
N VAL A 57 30.35 31.08 -14.22
CA VAL A 57 30.11 29.61 -14.23
C VAL A 57 30.35 28.95 -15.61
N GLY A 58 30.34 29.71 -16.70
CA GLY A 58 30.57 29.20 -18.07
C GLY A 58 29.30 28.78 -18.80
N GLU A 59 29.44 28.12 -19.96
CA GLU A 59 28.31 27.56 -20.74
C GLU A 59 27.68 26.39 -19.98
N VAL A 60 26.49 26.61 -19.43
CA VAL A 60 25.71 25.55 -18.79
C VAL A 60 24.88 24.85 -19.87
N THR A 61 25.45 23.79 -20.45
CA THR A 61 24.69 22.85 -21.29
C THR A 61 23.84 21.97 -20.37
N TRP A 62 22.62 22.40 -20.07
CA TRP A 62 21.75 21.78 -19.05
C TRP A 62 21.45 20.28 -19.27
N ILE A 63 21.64 19.80 -20.51
CA ILE A 63 21.56 18.37 -20.87
C ILE A 63 22.63 17.52 -20.15
N GLY A 64 23.82 18.08 -19.89
CA GLY A 64 24.86 17.42 -19.08
C GLY A 64 24.57 17.47 -17.57
N SER A 65 23.84 18.49 -17.09
CA SER A 65 23.46 18.64 -15.68
C SER A 65 22.18 17.91 -15.28
N LEU A 66 21.42 17.35 -16.23
CA LEU A 66 20.34 16.38 -15.96
C LEU A 66 20.86 15.09 -15.32
N LEU A 67 22.15 14.77 -15.51
CA LEU A 67 22.89 13.72 -14.80
C LEU A 67 23.56 14.22 -13.50
N GLY A 68 23.39 15.50 -13.16
CA GLY A 68 23.90 16.12 -11.94
C GLY A 68 22.84 16.29 -10.85
N TRP A 69 23.24 16.90 -9.74
CA TRP A 69 22.46 17.07 -8.50
C TRP A 69 21.04 17.67 -8.70
N GLY A 70 20.81 18.49 -9.73
CA GLY A 70 19.49 19.06 -10.05
C GLY A 70 18.48 18.05 -10.62
N GLY A 71 18.94 17.12 -11.48
CA GLY A 71 18.11 16.02 -11.98
C GLY A 71 17.78 15.00 -10.89
N LEU A 72 18.73 14.77 -9.97
CA LEU A 72 18.52 13.99 -8.74
C LEU A 72 17.41 14.57 -7.87
N GLY A 73 17.37 15.90 -7.68
CA GLY A 73 16.30 16.55 -6.93
C GLY A 73 14.91 16.35 -7.53
N VAL A 74 14.80 16.46 -8.87
CA VAL A 74 13.54 16.19 -9.58
C VAL A 74 13.15 14.72 -9.49
N ILE A 75 14.09 13.80 -9.66
CA ILE A 75 13.84 12.35 -9.52
C ILE A 75 13.36 12.03 -8.10
N ILE A 76 13.98 12.61 -7.07
CA ILE A 76 13.58 12.41 -5.67
C ILE A 76 12.16 12.97 -5.44
N LEU A 77 11.89 14.22 -5.84
CA LEU A 77 10.57 14.84 -5.71
C LEU A 77 9.48 14.09 -6.49
N ALA A 78 9.78 13.73 -7.74
CA ALA A 78 8.89 12.94 -8.58
C ALA A 78 8.65 11.57 -7.97
N SER A 79 9.67 10.90 -7.41
CA SER A 79 9.52 9.60 -6.74
C SER A 79 8.62 9.69 -5.51
N ILE A 80 8.73 10.76 -4.72
CA ILE A 80 7.84 11.02 -3.58
C ILE A 80 6.40 11.24 -4.06
N PHE A 81 6.21 12.04 -5.12
CA PHE A 81 4.88 12.31 -5.65
C PHE A 81 4.26 11.09 -6.31
N LEU A 82 5.05 10.31 -7.05
CA LEU A 82 4.68 9.06 -7.70
C LEU A 82 4.35 7.95 -6.71
N MET A 83 4.92 7.99 -5.50
CA MET A 83 4.60 7.04 -4.45
C MET A 83 3.09 6.98 -4.19
N ILE A 84 2.39 8.11 -4.21
CA ILE A 84 0.96 8.18 -3.88
C ILE A 84 0.08 7.54 -4.97
N PRO A 85 0.15 7.92 -6.26
CA PRO A 85 -0.61 7.28 -7.34
C PRO A 85 -0.26 5.80 -7.52
N VAL A 86 1.03 5.45 -7.41
CA VAL A 86 1.47 4.06 -7.54
C VAL A 86 0.92 3.23 -6.39
N ALA A 87 1.07 3.70 -5.14
CA ALA A 87 0.50 3.01 -3.99
C ALA A 87 -1.01 2.84 -4.13
N SER A 88 -1.73 3.90 -4.55
CA SER A 88 -3.18 3.86 -4.76
C SER A 88 -3.61 2.90 -5.88
N ALA A 89 -2.88 2.87 -7.00
CA ALA A 89 -3.16 1.95 -8.10
C ALA A 89 -2.87 0.50 -7.67
N ILE A 90 -1.80 0.30 -6.91
CA ILE A 90 -1.44 -1.01 -6.34
C ILE A 90 -2.52 -1.48 -5.35
N THR A 91 -2.99 -0.61 -4.45
CA THR A 91 -4.02 -1.01 -3.48
C THR A 91 -5.38 -1.25 -4.13
N SER A 92 -5.85 -0.42 -5.06
CA SER A 92 -7.19 -0.57 -5.61
C SER A 92 -7.31 -1.70 -6.65
N PHE A 93 -6.39 -1.80 -7.63
CA PHE A 93 -6.52 -2.80 -8.68
C PHE A 93 -6.07 -4.20 -8.24
N PHE A 94 -5.09 -4.30 -7.35
CA PHE A 94 -4.46 -5.58 -7.07
C PHE A 94 -4.89 -6.24 -5.77
N LEU A 95 -5.37 -5.49 -4.76
CA LEU A 95 -6.00 -6.15 -3.61
C LEU A 95 -7.25 -6.92 -4.05
N GLU A 96 -8.00 -6.36 -5.01
CA GLU A 96 -9.21 -7.01 -5.49
C GLU A 96 -8.89 -8.37 -6.13
N ASP A 97 -7.99 -8.36 -7.12
CA ASP A 97 -7.52 -9.55 -7.82
C ASP A 97 -6.87 -10.60 -6.90
N VAL A 98 -6.07 -10.18 -5.92
CA VAL A 98 -5.42 -11.11 -4.98
C VAL A 98 -6.44 -11.78 -4.08
N ALA A 99 -7.39 -11.02 -3.55
CA ALA A 99 -8.43 -11.60 -2.70
C ALA A 99 -9.38 -12.51 -3.51
N ASP A 100 -9.71 -12.18 -4.75
CA ASP A 100 -10.44 -13.09 -5.66
C ASP A 100 -9.67 -14.38 -5.93
N ALA A 101 -8.36 -14.30 -6.16
CA ALA A 101 -7.52 -15.48 -6.34
C ALA A 101 -7.44 -16.36 -5.08
N VAL A 102 -7.42 -15.74 -3.91
CA VAL A 102 -7.44 -16.45 -2.61
C VAL A 102 -8.79 -17.13 -2.39
N GLU A 103 -9.89 -16.43 -2.66
CA GLU A 103 -11.25 -16.97 -2.57
C GLU A 103 -11.47 -18.13 -3.54
N ALA A 104 -11.09 -17.98 -4.81
CA ALA A 104 -11.21 -19.03 -5.82
C ALA A 104 -10.44 -20.31 -5.45
N LYS A 105 -9.31 -20.18 -4.75
CA LYS A 105 -8.44 -21.32 -4.39
C LYS A 105 -8.85 -22.01 -3.09
N HIS A 106 -9.25 -21.25 -2.07
CA HIS A 106 -9.49 -21.78 -0.72
C HIS A 106 -10.96 -21.80 -0.31
N TYR A 107 -11.82 -21.08 -1.03
CA TYR A 107 -13.24 -20.94 -0.75
C TYR A 107 -14.07 -21.06 -2.04
N PRO A 108 -13.95 -22.19 -2.79
CA PRO A 108 -14.54 -22.34 -4.12
C PRO A 108 -16.08 -22.32 -4.12
N ASP A 109 -16.71 -22.58 -2.97
CA ASP A 109 -18.16 -22.61 -2.83
C ASP A 109 -18.80 -21.21 -2.68
N LEU A 110 -17.99 -20.15 -2.65
CA LEU A 110 -18.49 -18.78 -2.53
C LEU A 110 -18.99 -18.24 -3.88
N MET A 111 -20.13 -17.54 -3.86
CA MET A 111 -20.57 -16.75 -5.01
C MET A 111 -19.57 -15.62 -5.30
N PRO A 112 -19.48 -15.14 -6.56
CA PRO A 112 -18.63 -14.00 -6.90
C PRO A 112 -18.89 -12.80 -5.98
N ALA A 113 -17.82 -12.16 -5.51
CA ALA A 113 -17.96 -10.99 -4.64
C ALA A 113 -18.65 -9.83 -5.39
N PRO A 114 -19.62 -9.13 -4.77
CA PRO A 114 -20.19 -7.92 -5.35
C PRO A 114 -19.12 -6.83 -5.48
N LYS A 115 -19.12 -6.10 -6.59
CA LYS A 115 -18.20 -4.99 -6.82
C LYS A 115 -18.49 -3.86 -5.85
N VAL A 116 -17.43 -3.35 -5.19
CA VAL A 116 -17.55 -2.20 -4.29
C VAL A 116 -17.78 -0.94 -5.13
N PRO A 117 -18.76 -0.07 -4.80
CA PRO A 117 -18.95 1.18 -5.50
C PRO A 117 -17.74 2.10 -5.37
N PHE A 118 -17.30 2.71 -6.47
CA PHE A 118 -16.13 3.62 -6.49
C PHE A 118 -16.26 4.79 -5.50
N SER A 119 -17.49 5.30 -5.30
CA SER A 119 -17.79 6.35 -4.32
C SER A 119 -17.54 5.90 -2.88
N GLU A 120 -17.82 4.64 -2.54
CA GLU A 120 -17.54 4.09 -1.20
C GLU A 120 -16.05 3.95 -0.98
N ALA A 121 -15.31 3.50 -2.00
CA ALA A 121 -13.86 3.39 -1.96
C ALA A 121 -13.18 4.75 -1.70
N ILE A 122 -13.59 5.83 -2.39
CA ILE A 122 -13.03 7.17 -2.16
C ILE A 122 -13.23 7.63 -0.71
N ILE A 123 -14.44 7.49 -0.16
CA ILE A 123 -14.71 7.98 1.20
C ILE A 123 -13.89 7.19 2.23
N ASP A 124 -13.75 5.88 2.08
CA ASP A 124 -12.90 5.08 2.97
C ASP A 124 -11.42 5.47 2.83
N THR A 125 -10.92 5.70 1.61
CA THR A 125 -9.55 6.19 1.38
C THR A 125 -9.31 7.52 2.08
N ILE A 126 -10.19 8.51 1.94
CA ILE A 126 -10.04 9.82 2.60
C ILE A 126 -10.08 9.68 4.13
N THR A 127 -11.01 8.87 4.65
CA THR A 127 -11.14 8.64 6.10
C THR A 127 -9.91 7.95 6.67
N PHE A 128 -9.38 6.96 5.96
CA PHE A 128 -8.15 6.27 6.34
C PHE A 128 -6.95 7.21 6.26
N PHE A 129 -6.84 8.02 5.21
CA PHE A 129 -5.76 8.99 5.04
C PHE A 129 -5.71 10.02 6.18
N GLY A 130 -6.86 10.58 6.57
CA GLY A 130 -6.94 11.48 7.73
C GLY A 130 -6.51 10.80 9.04
N PHE A 131 -6.94 9.56 9.25
CA PHE A 131 -6.50 8.77 10.40
C PHE A 131 -5.00 8.48 10.38
N LEU A 132 -4.45 8.13 9.21
CA LEU A 132 -3.03 7.84 9.01
C LEU A 132 -2.16 9.05 9.32
N ILE A 133 -2.57 10.24 8.89
CA ILE A 133 -1.89 11.49 9.24
C ILE A 133 -1.89 11.68 10.76
N GLY A 134 -3.06 11.62 11.41
CA GLY A 134 -3.16 11.79 12.86
C GLY A 134 -2.31 10.78 13.65
N ALA A 135 -2.33 9.51 13.22
CA ALA A 135 -1.54 8.44 13.80
C ALA A 135 -0.02 8.70 13.67
N ASN A 136 0.45 9.14 12.50
CA ASN A 136 1.87 9.45 12.28
C ASN A 136 2.32 10.69 13.06
N LEU A 137 1.50 11.74 13.15
CA LEU A 137 1.80 12.91 13.99
C LEU A 137 1.97 12.50 15.46
N LEU A 138 1.07 11.66 15.98
CA LEU A 138 1.18 11.13 17.32
C LEU A 138 2.44 10.28 17.50
N ALA A 139 2.82 9.51 16.48
CA ALA A 139 4.04 8.71 16.49
C ALA A 139 5.30 9.58 16.61
N ILE A 140 5.38 10.66 15.84
CA ILE A 140 6.51 11.60 15.88
C ILE A 140 6.65 12.17 17.29
N ILE A 141 5.55 12.60 17.90
CA ILE A 141 5.52 13.07 19.28
C ILE A 141 6.02 11.97 20.22
N ALA A 142 5.46 10.76 20.11
CA ALA A 142 5.82 9.64 20.96
C ALA A 142 7.30 9.24 20.83
N TYR A 143 7.88 9.26 19.63
CA TYR A 143 9.30 9.00 19.41
C TYR A 143 10.21 10.03 20.08
N GLY A 144 9.79 11.30 20.11
CA GLY A 144 10.53 12.36 20.79
C GLY A 144 10.58 12.19 22.31
N PHE A 145 9.46 11.76 22.92
CA PHE A 145 9.37 11.58 24.38
C PHE A 145 9.83 10.20 24.86
N LEU A 146 9.72 9.18 24.03
CA LEU A 146 9.95 7.77 24.38
C LEU A 146 10.87 7.08 23.35
N PRO A 147 12.13 7.51 23.22
CA PRO A 147 13.03 6.97 22.20
C PRO A 147 13.29 5.47 22.37
N PHE A 148 13.39 4.97 23.60
CA PHE A 148 13.54 3.53 23.89
C PHE A 148 12.34 2.68 23.46
N PHE A 149 11.16 3.29 23.29
CA PHE A 149 9.96 2.60 22.84
C PHE A 149 9.70 2.78 21.34
N ALA A 150 10.61 3.40 20.59
CA ALA A 150 10.42 3.65 19.16
C ALA A 150 10.11 2.38 18.37
N VAL A 151 10.84 1.28 18.63
CA VAL A 151 10.63 -0.02 17.96
C VAL A 151 9.26 -0.63 18.31
N PRO A 152 8.87 -0.79 19.59
CA PRO A 152 7.51 -1.20 19.94
C PRO A 152 6.43 -0.30 19.33
N ILE A 153 6.57 1.02 19.42
CA ILE A 153 5.59 1.97 18.88
C ILE A 153 5.45 1.79 17.36
N PHE A 154 6.55 1.60 16.64
CA PHE A 154 6.54 1.33 15.21
C PHE A 154 5.68 0.11 14.87
N PHE A 155 5.91 -1.05 15.52
CA PHE A 155 5.16 -2.26 15.22
C PHE A 155 3.69 -2.18 15.67
N LEU A 156 3.42 -1.58 16.84
CA LEU A 156 2.07 -1.44 17.36
C LEU A 156 1.22 -0.51 16.50
N LEU A 157 1.79 0.63 16.09
CA LEU A 157 1.10 1.63 15.29
C LEU A 157 0.90 1.16 13.85
N ASN A 158 1.97 0.70 13.18
CA ASN A 158 1.86 0.19 11.82
C ASN A 158 0.98 -1.06 11.78
N GLY A 159 1.09 -1.93 12.79
CA GLY A 159 0.22 -3.09 12.90
C GLY A 159 -1.24 -2.72 13.08
N TYR A 160 -1.55 -1.66 13.85
CA TYR A 160 -2.91 -1.15 13.96
C TYR A 160 -3.44 -0.62 12.63
N LEU A 161 -2.64 0.16 11.91
CA LEU A 161 -3.01 0.73 10.61
C LEU A 161 -3.25 -0.36 9.56
N LEU A 162 -2.29 -1.27 9.39
CA LEU A 162 -2.38 -2.40 8.46
C LEU A 162 -3.58 -3.29 8.81
N GLY A 163 -3.71 -3.67 10.09
CA GLY A 163 -4.79 -4.54 10.54
C GLY A 163 -6.15 -3.97 10.21
N ARG A 164 -6.38 -2.71 10.58
CA ARG A 164 -7.63 -2.02 10.33
C ARG A 164 -7.92 -1.90 8.83
N GLU A 165 -6.94 -1.48 8.03
CA GLU A 165 -7.16 -1.18 6.62
C GLU A 165 -7.47 -2.45 5.82
N TYR A 166 -6.55 -3.42 5.83
CA TYR A 166 -6.67 -4.63 5.03
C TYR A 166 -7.88 -5.47 5.44
N PHE A 167 -8.20 -5.55 6.75
CA PHE A 167 -9.42 -6.23 7.20
C PHE A 167 -10.69 -5.52 6.73
N THR A 168 -10.73 -4.19 6.80
CA THR A 168 -11.92 -3.43 6.42
C THR A 168 -12.19 -3.62 4.93
N VAL A 169 -11.16 -3.59 4.08
CA VAL A 169 -11.28 -3.87 2.65
C VAL A 169 -11.79 -5.30 2.41
N ALA A 170 -11.23 -6.31 3.08
CA ALA A 170 -11.68 -7.69 2.94
C ALA A 170 -13.15 -7.88 3.36
N ALA A 171 -13.55 -7.32 4.50
CA ALA A 171 -14.91 -7.42 5.02
C ALA A 171 -15.93 -6.61 4.19
N LEU A 172 -15.54 -5.44 3.67
CA LEU A 172 -16.40 -4.57 2.86
C LEU A 172 -16.93 -5.31 1.62
N ARG A 173 -16.08 -6.12 0.98
CA ARG A 173 -16.42 -6.91 -0.21
C ARG A 173 -17.59 -7.87 -0.02
N ARG A 174 -17.83 -8.34 1.21
CA ARG A 174 -18.78 -9.42 1.49
C ARG A 174 -19.94 -8.99 2.37
N GLU A 175 -19.71 -8.08 3.31
CA GLU A 175 -20.68 -7.67 4.32
C GLU A 175 -21.30 -6.28 4.09
N GLY A 176 -20.67 -5.48 3.22
CA GLY A 176 -20.98 -4.05 3.08
C GLY A 176 -20.48 -3.21 4.26
N ARG A 177 -20.46 -1.88 4.07
CA ARG A 177 -19.69 -0.95 4.90
C ARG A 177 -20.07 -0.93 6.37
N VAL A 178 -21.37 -1.00 6.68
CA VAL A 178 -21.87 -0.93 8.06
C VAL A 178 -21.48 -2.20 8.83
N ARG A 179 -21.74 -3.38 8.28
CA ARG A 179 -21.38 -4.65 8.93
C ARG A 179 -19.88 -4.86 8.99
N ALA A 180 -19.13 -4.46 7.95
CA ALA A 180 -17.67 -4.53 7.98
C ALA A 180 -17.09 -3.74 9.16
N LYS A 181 -17.57 -2.52 9.41
CA LYS A 181 -17.16 -1.70 10.56
C LYS A 181 -17.56 -2.32 11.91
N GLN A 182 -18.75 -2.91 12.00
CA GLN A 182 -19.19 -3.60 13.22
C GLN A 182 -18.33 -4.83 13.51
N MET A 183 -18.06 -5.65 12.50
CA MET A 183 -17.21 -6.83 12.60
C MET A 183 -15.78 -6.46 13.01
N ALA A 184 -15.22 -5.40 12.41
CA ALA A 184 -13.90 -4.89 12.76
C ALA A 184 -13.81 -4.40 14.21
N ARG A 185 -14.87 -3.75 14.72
CA ARG A 185 -14.95 -3.32 16.13
C ARG A 185 -15.04 -4.50 17.09
N ALA A 186 -15.82 -5.51 16.74
CA ALA A 186 -16.02 -6.71 17.57
C ALA A 186 -14.73 -7.54 17.69
N HIS A 187 -13.90 -7.59 16.64
CA HIS A 187 -12.69 -8.43 16.58
C HIS A 187 -11.39 -7.62 16.56
N ARG A 188 -11.41 -6.38 17.08
CA ARG A 188 -10.28 -5.44 17.00
C ARG A 188 -8.94 -6.01 17.47
N ALA A 189 -8.94 -6.86 18.51
CA ALA A 189 -7.72 -7.41 19.07
C ALA A 189 -7.09 -8.46 18.15
N GLU A 190 -7.91 -9.36 17.57
CA GLU A 190 -7.44 -10.40 16.63
C GLU A 190 -6.92 -9.75 15.35
N ILE A 191 -7.62 -8.73 14.85
CA ILE A 191 -7.24 -7.94 13.68
C ILE A 191 -5.94 -7.17 13.93
N TRP A 192 -5.81 -6.54 15.09
CA TRP A 192 -4.61 -5.78 15.45
C TRP A 192 -3.39 -6.69 15.59
N MET A 193 -3.53 -7.84 16.25
CA MET A 193 -2.44 -8.82 16.35
C MET A 193 -1.98 -9.33 14.98
N ALA A 194 -2.91 -9.60 14.07
CA ALA A 194 -2.58 -9.96 12.69
C ALA A 194 -1.84 -8.83 11.97
N GLY A 195 -2.27 -7.58 12.21
CA GLY A 195 -1.58 -6.40 11.71
C GLY A 195 -0.17 -6.24 12.26
N VAL A 196 0.06 -6.46 13.55
CA VAL A 196 1.41 -6.40 14.16
C VAL A 196 2.33 -7.46 13.58
N LEU A 197 1.84 -8.68 13.34
CA LEU A 197 2.60 -9.72 12.63
C LEU A 197 2.93 -9.29 11.20
N MET A 198 1.95 -8.68 10.51
CA MET A 198 2.13 -8.08 9.18
C MET A 198 3.04 -6.85 9.17
N ALA A 199 3.31 -6.24 10.32
CA ALA A 199 4.25 -5.13 10.46
C ALA A 199 5.71 -5.59 10.47
N ILE A 200 5.98 -6.88 10.74
CA ILE A 200 7.35 -7.44 10.80
C ILE A 200 8.08 -7.35 9.43
N PRO A 201 7.46 -7.76 8.30
CA PRO A 201 8.08 -7.65 6.99
C PRO A 201 8.45 -6.22 6.57
N LEU A 202 7.83 -5.17 7.15
CA LEU A 202 8.08 -3.77 6.77
C LEU A 202 9.54 -3.34 7.00
N VAL A 203 10.24 -4.02 7.91
CA VAL A 203 11.64 -3.73 8.23
C VAL A 203 12.56 -4.12 7.08
N ILE A 204 12.12 -5.03 6.20
CA ILE A 204 12.90 -5.51 5.05
C ILE A 204 12.44 -4.73 3.81
N PRO A 205 13.26 -3.85 3.22
CA PRO A 205 12.81 -2.98 2.12
C PRO A 205 12.23 -3.74 0.91
N LEU A 206 12.81 -4.89 0.56
CA LEU A 206 12.32 -5.73 -0.54
C LEU A 206 10.95 -6.35 -0.24
N MET A 207 10.65 -6.60 1.04
CA MET A 207 9.36 -7.15 1.45
C MET A 207 8.21 -6.15 1.29
N ASN A 208 8.51 -4.84 1.21
CA ASN A 208 7.48 -3.82 1.02
C ASN A 208 6.68 -4.00 -0.27
N LEU A 209 7.30 -4.56 -1.32
CA LEU A 209 6.64 -4.89 -2.58
C LEU A 209 5.58 -5.99 -2.43
N PHE A 210 5.74 -6.86 -1.42
CA PHE A 210 4.84 -7.98 -1.17
C PHE A 210 3.78 -7.66 -0.12
N ILE A 211 3.90 -6.56 0.63
CA ILE A 211 2.92 -6.19 1.67
C ILE A 211 1.49 -6.14 1.14
N PRO A 212 1.17 -5.49 0.00
CA PRO A 212 -0.21 -5.42 -0.47
C PRO A 212 -0.81 -6.81 -0.72
N ILE A 213 0.02 -7.71 -1.25
CA ILE A 213 -0.33 -9.07 -1.60
C ILE A 213 -0.53 -9.91 -0.33
N LEU A 214 0.46 -9.88 0.58
CA LEU A 214 0.43 -10.61 1.85
C LEU A 214 -0.69 -10.11 2.75
N GLY A 215 -0.92 -8.80 2.77
CA GLY A 215 -2.01 -8.15 3.50
C GLY A 215 -3.36 -8.61 2.99
N ALA A 216 -3.61 -8.51 1.68
CA ALA A 216 -4.84 -9.00 1.06
C ALA A 216 -5.11 -10.46 1.43
N ALA A 217 -4.15 -11.36 1.19
CA ALA A 217 -4.33 -12.78 1.45
C ALA A 217 -4.55 -13.10 2.94
N THR A 218 -3.72 -12.52 3.83
CA THR A 218 -3.81 -12.77 5.28
C THR A 218 -5.15 -12.30 5.84
N PHE A 219 -5.59 -11.09 5.45
CA PHE A 219 -6.82 -10.51 5.98
C PHE A 219 -8.09 -11.09 5.34
N THR A 220 -8.04 -11.59 4.10
CA THR A 220 -9.13 -12.39 3.50
C THR A 220 -9.32 -13.70 4.26
N HIS A 221 -8.24 -14.43 4.55
CA HIS A 221 -8.33 -15.63 5.38
C HIS A 221 -8.83 -15.33 6.80
N LEU A 222 -8.37 -14.23 7.39
CA LEU A 222 -8.81 -13.80 8.71
C LEU A 222 -10.31 -13.46 8.71
N TYR A 223 -10.78 -12.74 7.70
CA TYR A 223 -12.19 -12.42 7.50
C TYR A 223 -13.03 -13.70 7.45
N HIS A 224 -12.72 -14.65 6.57
CA HIS A 224 -13.50 -15.88 6.46
C HIS A 224 -13.49 -16.70 7.75
N ARG A 225 -12.37 -16.72 8.48
CA ARG A 225 -12.32 -17.39 9.79
C ARG A 225 -13.25 -16.73 10.80
N ILE A 226 -13.27 -15.40 10.86
CA ILE A 226 -14.15 -14.64 11.76
C ILE A 226 -15.61 -14.83 11.34
N ALA A 227 -15.91 -14.69 10.04
CA ALA A 227 -17.25 -14.88 9.48
C ALA A 227 -17.79 -16.29 9.79
N ALA A 228 -17.00 -17.34 9.55
CA ALA A 228 -17.39 -18.72 9.84
C ALA A 228 -17.74 -18.94 11.32
N ARG A 229 -16.95 -18.38 12.24
CA ARG A 229 -17.24 -18.44 13.69
C ARG A 229 -18.50 -17.67 14.07
N SER A 230 -18.80 -16.58 13.36
CA SER A 230 -19.97 -15.74 13.60
C SER A 230 -21.26 -16.44 13.20
N VAL A 231 -21.23 -17.27 12.14
CA VAL A 231 -22.37 -18.07 11.67
C VAL A 231 -22.68 -19.24 12.60
N THR A 232 -21.70 -19.70 13.39
CA THR A 232 -21.88 -20.84 14.32
C THR A 232 -22.34 -20.41 15.72
N ARG A 233 -22.53 -19.11 15.98
CA ARG A 233 -23.02 -18.55 17.25
C ARG A 233 -24.41 -17.95 17.08
#